data_AF-A0A4P0XXG8-F1
#
_entry.id   AF-A0A4P0XXG8-F1
#
_cell.length_a   1.000
_cell.length_b   1.000
_cell.length_c   1.000
_cell.angle_alpha   90.00
_cell.angle_beta   90.00
_cell.angle_gamma   90.00
#
_symmetry.space_group_name_H-M   'P 1'
#
loop_
_entity.id
_entity.type
_entity.pdbx_description
1 polymer ?
#
loop_
_entity_poly.entity_id
_entity_poly.type
_entity_poly.pdbx_seq_one_letter_code
_entity_poly.pdbx_strand_id
1 'polypeptide(L)' 'MLNCFSYTGGFAVSALMGGCRQVTSVDTSQEALDVARQNVEINGLDLSKAEFVRDDVFQTAA' A
#
# COMPACT_ATOMS: atom_id res chain seq x y z
N MET A 1 -0.01 -8.37 4.82
CA MET A 1 1.34 -8.02 4.35
C MET A 1 1.64 -6.62 4.80
N LEU A 2 2.84 -6.36 5.31
CA LEU A 2 3.34 -5.01 5.54
C LEU A 2 4.29 -4.64 4.40
N ASN A 3 4.00 -3.54 3.70
CA ASN A 3 4.77 -3.02 2.58
C ASN A 3 5.42 -1.71 3.02
N CYS A 4 6.66 -1.79 3.50
CA CYS A 4 7.44 -0.64 3.94
C CYS A 4 8.13 0.06 2.76
N PHE A 5 8.28 1.39 2.84
CA PHE A 5 8.85 2.20 1.74
C PHE A 5 8.11 1.96 0.44
N SER A 6 6.78 1.98 0.55
CA SER A 6 5.87 1.41 -0.44
C SER A 6 5.83 2.16 -1.78
N TYR A 7 6.28 3.41 -1.80
CA TYR A 7 6.21 4.31 -2.95
C TYR A 7 4.82 4.24 -3.61
N THR A 8 4.75 3.94 -4.90
CA THR A 8 3.50 3.86 -5.68
C THR A 8 2.79 2.51 -5.58
N GLY A 9 3.12 1.68 -4.59
CA GLY A 9 2.31 0.52 -4.22
C GLY A 9 2.40 -0.73 -5.11
N GLY A 10 3.42 -0.86 -5.96
CA GLY A 10 3.54 -2.00 -6.89
C GLY A 10 3.54 -3.37 -6.19
N PHE A 11 4.20 -3.49 -5.04
CA PHE A 11 4.16 -4.71 -4.22
C PHE A 11 2.78 -4.96 -3.60
N ALA A 12 2.07 -3.90 -3.20
CA ALA A 12 0.73 -4.02 -2.65
C ALA A 12 -0.27 -4.52 -3.69
N VAL A 13 -0.21 -3.99 -4.91
CA VAL A 13 -1.00 -4.47 -6.05
C VAL A 13 -0.71 -5.95 -6.33
N SER A 14 0.58 -6.31 -6.41
CA SER A 14 1.00 -7.70 -6.64
C SER A 14 0.49 -8.66 -5.55
N ALA A 15 0.56 -8.25 -4.28
CA ALA A 15 0.07 -9.03 -3.17
C ALA A 15 -1.44 -9.22 -3.22
N LEU A 16 -2.20 -8.16 -3.48
CA LEU A 16 -3.67 -8.22 -3.61
C LEU A 16 -4.10 -9.12 -4.78
N MET A 17 -3.44 -9.03 -5.93
CA MET A 17 -3.66 -9.95 -7.06
C MET A 17 -3.36 -11.40 -6.66
N GLY A 18 -2.37 -11.63 -5.81
CA GLY A 18 -2.03 -12.94 -5.24
C GLY A 18 -2.99 -13.44 -4.16
N GLY A 19 -4.12 -12.76 -3.90
CA GLY A 19 -5.10 -13.16 -2.90
C GLY A 19 -4.71 -12.79 -1.46
N CYS A 20 -3.83 -11.79 -1.27
CA CYS A 20 -3.50 -11.29 0.06
C CYS A 20 -4.77 -10.85 0.80
N ARG A 21 -4.91 -11.28 2.06
CA ARG A 21 -6.07 -10.92 2.89
C ARG A 21 -6.14 -9.42 3.18
N GLN A 22 -4.99 -8.81 3.42
CA GLN A 22 -4.85 -7.39 3.73
C GLN A 22 -3.40 -6.95 3.49
N VAL A 23 -3.21 -5.77 2.91
CA VAL A 23 -1.91 -5.11 2.77
C VAL A 23 -1.96 -3.73 3.40
N THR A 24 -0.95 -3.39 4.19
CA THR A 24 -0.71 -2.05 4.71
C THR A 24 0.55 -1.51 4.05
N SER A 25 0.42 -0.40 3.34
CA SER A 25 1.51 0.30 2.64
C SER A 25 1.91 1.53 3.42
N VAL A 26 3.18 1.61 3.81
CA VAL A 26 3.73 2.73 4.57
C VAL A 26 4.71 3.50 3.69
N ASP A 27 4.54 4.81 3.60
CA ASP A 27 5.50 5.72 2.94
C ASP A 27 5.46 7.11 3.59
N THR A 28 6.52 7.89 3.39
CA THR A 28 6.57 9.28 3.88
C THR A 28 5.88 10.26 2.92
N SER A 29 5.79 9.92 1.63
CA SER A 29 5.15 10.75 0.61
C SER A 29 3.65 10.45 0.51
N GLN A 30 2.82 11.47 0.73
CA GLN A 30 1.38 11.35 0.51
C GLN A 30 1.07 11.12 -0.97
N GLU A 31 1.80 11.80 -1.86
CA GLU A 31 1.62 11.71 -3.31
C GLU A 31 1.88 10.29 -3.81
N ALA A 32 2.91 9.62 -3.27
CA ALA A 32 3.19 8.23 -3.59
C ALA A 32 2.06 7.29 -3.13
N LEU A 33 1.52 7.51 -1.93
CA LEU A 33 0.40 6.73 -1.39
C LEU A 33 -0.90 6.98 -2.17
N ASP A 34 -1.14 8.19 -2.65
CA ASP A 34 -2.29 8.50 -3.50
C ASP A 34 -2.20 7.74 -4.83
N VAL A 35 -1.01 7.68 -5.44
CA VAL A 35 -0.76 6.86 -6.63
C VAL A 35 -0.88 5.36 -6.30
N ALA A 36 -0.43 4.91 -5.13
CA ALA A 36 -0.60 3.53 -4.69
C ALA A 36 -2.08 3.15 -4.58
N ARG A 37 -2.91 4.06 -4.05
CA ARG A 37 -4.37 3.89 -4.01
C ARG A 37 -4.98 3.81 -5.41
N GLN A 38 -4.61 4.73 -6.29
CA GLN A 38 -5.04 4.71 -7.69
C GLN A 38 -4.65 3.41 -8.37
N ASN A 39 -3.44 2.90 -8.12
CA ASN A 39 -2.97 1.63 -8.67
C ASN A 39 -3.81 0.43 -8.20
N VAL A 40 -4.31 0.44 -6.97
CA VAL A 40 -5.28 -0.57 -6.50
C VAL A 40 -6.62 -0.41 -7.24
N GLU A 41 -7.12 0.81 -7.39
CA GLU A 41 -8.40 1.12 -8.06
C GLU A 41 -8.39 0.73 -9.55
N ILE A 42 -7.36 1.11 -10.31
CA ILE A 42 -7.29 0.85 -11.77
C ILE A 42 -7.12 -0.65 -12.09
N ASN A 43 -6.63 -1.45 -11.14
CA ASN A 43 -6.56 -2.91 -11.27
C ASN A 43 -7.84 -3.61 -10.79
N GLY A 44 -8.88 -2.85 -10.40
CA GLY A 44 -10.15 -3.40 -9.91
C GLY A 44 -10.01 -4.19 -8.60
N LEU A 45 -8.99 -3.89 -7.80
CA LEU A 45 -8.71 -4.59 -6.56
C LEU A 45 -9.53 -4.00 -5.40
N ASP A 46 -9.84 -4.85 -4.43
CA ASP A 46 -10.66 -4.50 -3.28
C ASP A 46 -9.92 -3.55 -2.32
N LEU A 47 -10.26 -2.27 -2.38
CA LEU A 47 -9.70 -1.22 -1.51
C LEU A 47 -9.93 -1.49 -0.02
N SER A 48 -10.95 -2.26 0.38
CA SER A 48 -11.15 -2.57 1.79
C SER A 48 -10.04 -3.46 2.37
N LYS A 49 -9.23 -4.08 1.51
CA LYS A 49 -8.06 -4.88 1.88
C LYS A 49 -6.74 -4.11 1.78
N ALA A 50 -6.77 -2.83 1.41
CA ALA A 50 -5.61 -1.98 1.23
C ALA A 50 -5.63 -0.79 2.18
N GLU A 51 -4.62 -0.69 3.03
CA GLU A 51 -4.40 0.44 3.93
C GLU A 51 -3.16 1.22 3.48
N PHE A 52 -3.23 2.55 3.59
CA PHE A 52 -2.18 3.47 3.18
C PHE A 52 -1.86 4.39 4.35
N VAL A 53 -0.65 4.28 4.88
CA VAL A 53 -0.22 4.98 6.09
C VAL A 53 0.92 5.93 5.72
N ARG A 54 0.69 7.23 5.94
CA ARG A 54 1.75 8.23 5.77
C ARG A 54 2.52 8.39 7.07
N ASP A 55 3.68 7.77 7.15
CA ASP A 55 4.52 7.81 8.35
C ASP A 55 5.98 7.46 8.02
N ASP A 56 6.89 7.77 8.94
CA ASP A 56 8.25 7.25 8.92
C ASP A 56 8.21 5.76 9.28
N VAL A 57 8.65 4.91 8.36
CA VAL A 57 8.66 3.45 8.53
C VAL A 57 9.36 3.02 9.82
N PHE A 58 10.41 3.73 10.25
CA PHE A 58 11.13 3.40 11.48
C PHE A 58 10.33 3.74 12.74
N GLN A 59 9.37 4.66 12.67
CA GLN A 59 8.43 4.96 13.77
C GLN A 59 7.25 3.98 13.77
N THR A 60 6.76 3.59 12.58
CA THR A 60 5.62 2.67 12.46
C THR A 60 5.97 1.22 12.80
N ALA A 61 7.20 0.78 12.57
CA ALA A 61 7.64 -0.60 12.78
C ALA A 61 8.24 -0.86 14.18
N ALA A 62 8.21 0.15 15.07
CA ALA A 62 8.70 0.07 16.44
C ALA A 62 7.65 -0.48 17.42
#